data_AF-V9LFG5-F1
#
_entry.id   AF-V9LFG5-F1
#
_cell.length_a   1.000
_cell.length_b   1.000
_cell.length_c   1.000
_cell.angle_alpha   90.00
_cell.angle_beta   90.00
_cell.angle_gamma   90.00
#
_symmetry.space_group_name_H-M   'P 1'
#
loop_
_entity.id
_entity.type
_entity.pdbx_description
1 polymer ?
#
loop_
_entity_poly.entity_id
_entity_poly.type
_entity_poly.pdbx_seq_one_letter_code
_entity_poly.pdbx_strand_id
1 'polypeptide(L)'
;LSLSHSSHPHPQPRPQPQPSEQMSAAIERKSLENAEFLPTTEPEPRGQGQRSIGEPVDEVLQMPPSLLTCGGCQQSIGDRYFLKAIDQYWHEDCLSCDLCGCRLGEVGRRLYYKLGRKLCRRDYLRLFGQDGLCSACDKRIRAYEMTMRVKDKVYHLECFKCAACQKHFCVGDRYLLINSDIVCEQDIYEWTKLNGMI
;
A
#
# COMPACT_ATOMS: atom_id res chain seq x y z
N LEU A 1 83.54 -7.16 6.16
CA LEU A 1 83.23 -8.36 6.98
C LEU A 1 81.95 -8.06 7.73
N SER A 2 80.81 -8.38 7.12
CA SER A 2 79.47 -8.03 7.61
C SER A 2 78.87 -9.25 8.31
N LEU A 3 78.45 -9.09 9.57
CA LEU A 3 77.81 -10.13 10.38
C LEU A 3 76.37 -10.37 9.90
N SER A 4 76.04 -11.63 9.58
CA SER A 4 74.69 -12.09 9.25
C SER A 4 73.90 -12.46 10.51
N HIS A 5 72.81 -11.74 10.78
CA HIS A 5 71.79 -12.16 11.74
C HIS A 5 70.70 -12.97 11.02
N SER A 6 70.59 -14.25 11.34
CA SER A 6 69.52 -15.14 10.90
C SER A 6 68.25 -14.90 11.73
N SER A 7 67.18 -14.46 11.07
CA SER A 7 65.86 -14.30 11.70
C SER A 7 64.93 -15.43 11.24
N HIS A 8 64.41 -16.22 12.20
CA HIS A 8 63.43 -17.28 11.96
C HIS A 8 62.05 -16.70 11.57
N PRO A 9 61.27 -17.38 10.71
CA PRO A 9 59.93 -16.95 10.34
C PRO A 9 58.90 -17.32 11.42
N HIS A 10 58.09 -16.33 11.80
CA HIS A 10 56.92 -16.47 12.68
C HIS A 10 55.78 -17.20 11.94
N PRO A 11 55.06 -18.15 12.56
CA PRO A 11 53.89 -18.79 11.93
C PRO A 11 52.71 -17.81 11.86
N GLN A 12 52.10 -17.72 10.68
CA GLN A 12 50.92 -16.89 10.42
C GLN A 12 49.67 -17.47 11.10
N PRO A 13 48.78 -16.64 11.67
CA PRO A 13 47.46 -17.11 12.10
C PRO A 13 46.58 -17.43 10.88
N ARG A 14 45.90 -18.58 10.94
CA ARG A 14 44.94 -19.06 9.92
C ARG A 14 43.82 -18.03 9.70
N PRO A 15 43.26 -17.95 8.47
CA PRO A 15 42.09 -17.13 8.22
C PRO A 15 40.91 -17.64 9.06
N GLN A 16 40.36 -16.75 9.89
CA GLN A 16 39.07 -16.97 10.52
C GLN A 16 37.99 -16.95 9.43
N PRO A 17 36.96 -17.82 9.50
CA PRO A 17 35.84 -17.75 8.57
C PRO A 17 35.14 -16.41 8.77
N GLN A 18 35.05 -15.64 7.69
CA GLN A 18 34.35 -14.36 7.67
C GLN A 18 32.86 -14.57 7.96
N PRO A 19 32.18 -13.67 8.70
CA PRO A 19 30.72 -13.71 8.86
C PRO A 19 29.96 -13.32 7.57
N SER A 20 30.58 -13.47 6.39
CA SER A 20 29.99 -13.15 5.08
C SER A 20 29.01 -14.21 4.57
N GLU A 21 28.82 -15.32 5.28
CA GLU A 21 27.90 -16.42 4.91
C GLU A 21 26.49 -16.32 5.53
N GLN A 22 26.06 -15.15 5.99
CA GLN A 22 24.62 -14.83 6.13
C GLN A 22 24.12 -13.79 5.12
N MET A 23 24.96 -13.41 4.15
CA MET A 23 24.54 -12.59 3.01
C MET A 23 24.12 -13.50 1.85
N SER A 24 23.01 -14.22 1.99
CA SER A 24 22.41 -14.96 0.89
C SER A 24 20.89 -15.07 1.03
N ALA A 25 20.21 -14.55 0.01
CA ALA A 25 18.76 -14.59 -0.25
C ALA A 25 17.90 -13.72 0.69
N ALA A 26 17.27 -12.62 0.25
CA ALA A 26 16.62 -12.41 -1.03
C ALA A 26 17.01 -11.08 -1.67
N ILE A 27 17.73 -11.14 -2.78
CA ILE A 27 17.56 -10.17 -3.86
C ILE A 27 16.20 -10.50 -4.46
N GLU A 28 15.13 -9.98 -3.86
CA GLU A 28 13.90 -9.83 -4.61
C GLU A 28 14.00 -8.47 -5.28
N ARG A 29 14.30 -8.51 -6.59
CA ARG A 29 14.09 -7.41 -7.51
C ARG A 29 12.61 -7.04 -7.48
N LYS A 30 12.19 -6.30 -6.46
CA LYS A 30 10.99 -5.49 -6.48
C LYS A 30 11.44 -4.07 -6.24
N SER A 31 11.87 -3.49 -7.37
CA SER A 31 11.82 -2.05 -7.62
C SER A 31 10.65 -1.42 -6.89
N LEU A 32 10.83 -0.19 -6.44
CA LEU A 32 9.79 0.67 -5.90
C LEU A 32 8.63 0.96 -6.89
N GLU A 33 8.59 0.27 -8.03
CA GLU A 33 7.40 0.08 -8.88
C GLU A 33 6.36 -0.87 -8.25
N ASN A 34 6.71 -1.64 -7.20
CA ASN A 34 5.76 -2.40 -6.37
C ASN A 34 5.62 -1.82 -4.95
N ALA A 35 5.79 -0.51 -4.78
CA ALA A 35 4.93 0.20 -3.85
C ALA A 35 3.50 0.14 -4.43
N GLU A 36 2.95 -1.08 -4.52
CA GLU A 36 1.52 -1.22 -4.64
C GLU A 36 0.99 -0.46 -3.44
N PHE A 37 0.29 0.63 -3.72
CA PHE A 37 -0.71 1.23 -2.85
C PHE A 37 -1.78 0.15 -2.59
N LEU A 38 -1.38 -0.94 -1.94
CA LEU A 38 -2.24 -2.00 -1.51
C LEU A 38 -2.97 -1.41 -0.30
N PRO A 39 -4.30 -1.25 -0.37
CA PRO A 39 -5.06 -1.05 0.85
C PRO A 39 -4.72 -2.25 1.73
N THR A 40 -4.26 -1.98 2.95
CA THR A 40 -4.05 -3.02 3.96
C THR A 40 -5.27 -3.91 3.98
N THR A 41 -5.06 -5.18 3.60
CA THR A 41 -6.01 -6.28 3.67
C THR A 41 -7.36 -6.01 2.98
N GLU A 42 -7.51 -6.46 1.73
CA GLU A 42 -8.83 -6.87 1.27
C GLU A 42 -9.18 -8.16 2.02
N PRO A 43 -10.11 -8.17 3.01
CA PRO A 43 -10.72 -9.42 3.40
C PRO A 43 -11.49 -9.93 2.18
N GLU A 44 -11.21 -11.16 1.73
CA GLU A 44 -12.05 -11.84 0.75
C GLU A 44 -13.53 -11.67 1.15
N PRO A 45 -14.40 -11.23 0.22
CA PRO A 45 -15.77 -10.93 0.56
C PRO A 45 -16.51 -12.24 0.76
N ARG A 46 -16.72 -12.64 2.02
CA ARG A 46 -17.88 -13.46 2.37
C ARG A 46 -19.14 -12.61 2.17
N GLY A 47 -19.57 -12.50 0.90
CA GLY A 47 -20.95 -12.26 0.50
C GLY A 47 -21.50 -10.84 0.41
N GLN A 48 -20.71 -9.75 0.34
CA GLN A 48 -21.25 -8.39 0.17
C GLN A 48 -20.34 -7.52 -0.73
N GLY A 49 -20.72 -7.43 -2.01
CA GLY A 49 -19.82 -7.16 -3.14
C GLY A 49 -19.45 -5.70 -3.41
N GLN A 50 -18.17 -5.50 -3.72
CA GLN A 50 -17.72 -4.45 -4.64
C GLN A 50 -18.55 -4.59 -5.93
N ARG A 51 -19.33 -3.55 -6.29
CA ARG A 51 -20.05 -3.55 -7.57
C ARG A 51 -19.34 -2.61 -8.53
N SER A 52 -18.87 -3.17 -9.63
CA SER A 52 -18.37 -2.41 -10.77
C SER A 52 -19.51 -1.53 -11.28
N ILE A 53 -19.24 -0.24 -11.43
CA ILE A 53 -20.10 0.62 -12.24
C ILE A 53 -19.97 0.10 -13.67
N GLY A 54 -21.09 -0.33 -14.26
CA GLY A 54 -21.12 -0.95 -15.58
C GLY A 54 -20.43 -0.09 -16.64
N GLU A 55 -19.86 -0.74 -17.65
CA GLU A 55 -19.29 -0.11 -18.84
C GLU A 55 -20.21 0.96 -19.42
N PRO A 56 -19.69 1.99 -20.14
CA PRO A 56 -20.54 2.82 -20.96
C PRO A 56 -21.29 1.89 -21.92
N VAL A 57 -22.59 1.76 -21.73
CA VAL A 57 -23.44 0.94 -22.58
C VAL A 57 -23.50 1.59 -23.96
N ASP A 58 -22.58 1.20 -24.84
CA ASP A 58 -22.71 1.38 -26.30
C ASP A 58 -23.74 0.38 -26.89
N GLU A 59 -24.41 -0.40 -26.04
CA GLU A 59 -25.65 -1.08 -26.40
C GLU A 59 -26.78 -0.06 -26.39
N VAL A 60 -27.21 0.30 -27.60
CA VAL A 60 -28.47 1.00 -27.90
C VAL A 60 -29.61 0.24 -27.21
N LEU A 61 -29.89 0.60 -25.96
CA LEU A 61 -31.08 0.14 -25.27
C LEU A 61 -32.27 0.70 -26.07
N GLN A 62 -32.96 -0.17 -26.80
CA GLN A 62 -34.30 0.07 -27.33
C GLN A 62 -35.32 0.15 -26.17
N MET A 63 -35.01 0.88 -25.09
CA MET A 63 -35.92 1.17 -24.00
C MET A 63 -36.35 2.63 -24.10
N PRO A 64 -37.66 2.94 -24.03
CA PRO A 64 -38.13 4.31 -23.97
C PRO A 64 -37.40 5.09 -22.87
N PRO A 65 -36.87 6.29 -23.15
CA PRO A 65 -36.28 7.19 -22.14
C PRO A 65 -37.23 7.48 -20.97
N SER A 66 -38.54 7.30 -21.19
CA SER A 66 -39.60 7.43 -20.20
C SER A 66 -39.64 6.31 -19.15
N LEU A 67 -38.86 5.23 -19.28
CA LEU A 67 -38.80 4.13 -18.30
C LEU A 67 -37.56 4.14 -17.40
N LEU A 68 -36.55 4.97 -17.71
CA LEU A 68 -35.34 5.06 -16.89
C LEU A 68 -35.56 6.11 -15.80
N THR A 69 -35.82 5.67 -14.57
CA THR A 69 -35.96 6.57 -13.43
C THR A 69 -34.70 6.57 -12.58
N CYS A 70 -34.20 7.75 -12.24
CA CYS A 70 -33.03 7.93 -11.40
C CYS A 70 -33.34 7.51 -9.96
N GLY A 71 -32.56 6.58 -9.39
CA GLY A 71 -32.69 6.14 -8.00
C GLY A 71 -32.36 7.20 -6.94
N GLY A 72 -31.78 8.33 -7.35
CA GLY A 72 -31.41 9.44 -6.45
C GLY A 72 -32.43 10.57 -6.41
N CYS A 73 -32.86 11.07 -7.57
CA CYS A 73 -33.80 12.19 -7.67
C CYS A 73 -35.21 11.78 -8.09
N GLN A 74 -35.45 10.50 -8.39
CA GLN A 74 -36.74 9.96 -8.84
C GLN A 74 -37.28 10.56 -10.15
N GLN A 75 -36.44 11.26 -10.92
CA GLN A 75 -36.80 11.84 -12.21
C GLN A 75 -36.41 10.91 -13.37
N SER A 76 -37.05 11.09 -14.52
CA SER A 76 -36.70 10.37 -15.75
C SER A 76 -35.33 10.80 -16.27
N ILE A 77 -34.51 9.82 -16.65
CA ILE A 77 -33.18 10.01 -17.20
C ILE A 77 -33.30 10.23 -18.71
N GLY A 78 -33.16 11.49 -19.13
CA GLY A 78 -33.11 11.89 -20.54
C GLY A 78 -31.70 12.10 -21.09
N ASP A 79 -30.68 11.87 -20.26
CA ASP A 79 -29.28 12.14 -20.59
C ASP A 79 -28.70 11.13 -21.57
N ARG A 80 -27.76 11.59 -22.40
CA ARG A 80 -27.01 10.74 -23.34
C ARG A 80 -26.15 9.71 -22.61
N TYR A 81 -25.62 10.08 -21.44
CA TYR A 81 -24.77 9.24 -20.61
C TYR A 81 -25.38 9.14 -19.22
N PHE A 82 -25.46 7.91 -18.70
CA PHE A 82 -26.00 7.63 -17.38
C PHE A 82 -25.29 6.41 -16.78
N LEU A 83 -25.44 6.23 -15.46
CA LEU A 83 -24.73 5.21 -14.71
C LEU A 83 -25.71 4.11 -14.26
N LYS A 84 -25.30 2.85 -14.39
CA LYS A 84 -26.01 1.71 -13.81
C LYS A 84 -25.26 1.21 -12.57
N ALA A 85 -25.93 1.24 -11.43
CA ALA A 85 -25.36 0.89 -10.13
C ALA A 85 -26.44 0.38 -9.16
N ILE A 86 -26.12 -0.64 -8.36
CA ILE A 86 -27.03 -1.22 -7.35
C ILE A 86 -28.39 -1.61 -7.97
N ASP A 87 -28.34 -2.21 -9.16
CA ASP A 87 -29.53 -2.63 -9.93
C ASP A 87 -30.51 -1.49 -10.29
N GLN A 88 -30.06 -0.23 -10.19
CA GLN A 88 -30.80 0.98 -10.55
C GLN A 88 -30.01 1.87 -11.51
N TYR A 89 -30.69 2.84 -12.13
CA TYR A 89 -30.10 3.84 -13.00
C TYR A 89 -29.96 5.17 -12.28
N TRP A 90 -28.91 5.93 -12.62
CA TRP A 90 -28.56 7.16 -11.94
C TRP A 90 -28.02 8.18 -12.94
N HIS A 91 -28.37 9.45 -12.74
CA HIS A 91 -27.62 10.54 -13.36
C HIS A 91 -26.18 10.55 -12.82
N GLU A 92 -25.25 11.07 -13.62
CA GLU A 92 -23.85 11.20 -13.23
C GLU A 92 -23.68 12.02 -11.93
N ASP A 93 -24.52 13.05 -11.75
CA ASP A 93 -24.53 13.90 -10.55
C ASP A 93 -25.30 13.30 -9.37
N CYS A 94 -26.26 12.41 -9.63
CA CYS A 94 -27.09 11.80 -8.58
C CYS A 94 -26.39 10.64 -7.88
N LEU A 95 -25.42 9.99 -8.53
CA LEU A 95 -24.64 8.91 -7.93
C LEU A 95 -23.46 9.47 -7.13
N SER A 96 -23.75 10.02 -5.96
CA SER A 96 -22.79 10.58 -5.03
C SER A 96 -22.62 9.71 -3.77
N CYS A 97 -21.50 9.84 -3.08
CA CYS A 97 -21.29 9.19 -1.79
C CYS A 97 -22.17 9.84 -0.71
N ASP A 98 -22.80 9.02 0.14
CA ASP A 98 -23.66 9.50 1.23
C ASP A 98 -22.89 10.23 2.36
N LEU A 99 -21.55 10.15 2.39
CA LEU A 99 -20.70 10.85 3.36
C LEU A 99 -19.98 12.08 2.79
N CYS A 100 -19.13 11.91 1.77
CA CYS A 100 -18.37 13.02 1.16
C CYS A 100 -19.19 13.84 0.15
N GLY A 101 -20.30 13.32 -0.38
CA GLY A 101 -21.00 13.91 -1.53
C GLY A 101 -20.26 13.80 -2.86
N CYS A 102 -19.09 13.15 -2.90
CA CYS A 102 -18.26 13.04 -4.09
C CYS A 102 -18.89 12.09 -5.15
N ARG A 103 -18.77 12.46 -6.44
CA ARG A 103 -19.33 11.70 -7.59
C ARG A 103 -18.67 10.33 -7.68
N LEU A 104 -19.43 9.26 -7.48
CA LEU A 104 -18.90 7.88 -7.50
C LEU A 104 -18.61 7.39 -8.92
N GLY A 105 -19.23 8.00 -9.94
CA GLY A 105 -18.96 7.71 -11.36
C GLY A 105 -17.54 8.08 -11.80
N GLU A 106 -16.98 9.15 -11.25
CA GLU A 106 -15.63 9.64 -11.59
C GLU A 106 -14.53 8.98 -10.75
N VAL A 107 -14.81 8.73 -9.46
CA VAL A 107 -13.82 8.23 -8.49
C VAL A 107 -13.67 6.72 -8.64
N GLY A 108 -13.00 6.31 -9.72
CA GLY A 108 -12.43 4.99 -9.89
C GLY A 108 -13.42 3.84 -10.04
N ARG A 109 -14.51 3.98 -10.83
CA ARG A 109 -15.48 2.93 -11.27
C ARG A 109 -16.00 1.92 -10.23
N ARG A 110 -15.65 2.07 -8.95
CA ARG A 110 -15.86 1.11 -7.87
C ARG A 110 -16.62 1.82 -6.77
N LEU A 111 -17.91 1.51 -6.71
CA LEU A 111 -18.79 1.96 -5.64
C LEU A 111 -18.83 0.88 -4.55
N TYR A 112 -18.97 1.30 -3.29
CA TYR A 112 -19.17 0.40 -2.17
C TYR A 112 -20.58 0.58 -1.62
N TYR A 113 -21.33 -0.51 -1.48
CA TYR A 113 -22.68 -0.46 -0.93
C TYR A 113 -22.79 -1.35 0.30
N LYS A 114 -23.09 -0.76 1.46
CA LYS A 114 -23.22 -1.49 2.73
C LYS A 114 -24.19 -0.78 3.67
N LEU A 115 -25.03 -1.55 4.37
CA LEU A 115 -26.06 -1.02 5.29
C LEU A 115 -26.97 0.04 4.64
N GLY A 116 -27.35 -0.15 3.38
CA GLY A 116 -28.22 0.80 2.66
C GLY A 116 -27.52 2.07 2.16
N ARG A 117 -26.20 2.20 2.34
CA ARG A 117 -25.44 3.42 2.00
C ARG A 117 -24.50 3.19 0.82
N LYS A 118 -24.45 4.15 -0.10
CA LYS A 118 -23.50 4.20 -1.22
C LYS A 118 -22.29 5.05 -0.82
N LEU A 119 -21.11 4.45 -0.85
CA LEU A 119 -19.89 5.02 -0.30
C LEU A 119 -18.74 5.00 -1.29
N CYS A 120 -17.89 6.03 -1.21
CA CYS A 120 -16.61 6.01 -1.89
C CYS A 120 -15.65 5.06 -1.17
N ARG A 121 -14.58 4.61 -1.84
CA ARG A 121 -13.56 3.72 -1.25
C ARG A 121 -13.04 4.24 0.09
N ARG A 122 -12.74 5.54 0.16
CA ARG A 122 -12.20 6.19 1.36
C ARG A 122 -13.18 6.13 2.53
N ASP A 123 -14.45 6.49 2.31
CA ASP A 123 -15.47 6.50 3.35
C ASP A 123 -15.91 5.09 3.75
N TYR A 124 -15.92 4.15 2.80
CA TYR A 124 -16.14 2.74 3.08
C TYR A 124 -15.07 2.18 4.02
N LEU A 125 -13.79 2.40 3.69
CA LEU A 125 -12.67 1.98 4.55
C LEU A 125 -12.72 2.70 5.91
N ARG A 126 -13.10 3.97 5.94
CA ARG A 126 -13.25 4.71 7.20
C ARG A 126 -14.30 4.11 8.14
N LEU A 127 -15.41 3.60 7.60
CA LEU A 127 -16.50 3.04 8.41
C LEU A 127 -16.36 1.55 8.69
N PHE A 128 -15.83 0.79 7.73
CA PHE A 128 -15.86 -0.68 7.75
C PHE A 128 -14.49 -1.34 7.54
N GLY A 129 -13.46 -0.55 7.25
CA GLY A 129 -12.10 -1.05 7.09
C GLY A 129 -11.51 -1.47 8.44
N GLN A 130 -10.54 -2.36 8.38
CA GLN A 130 -9.80 -2.81 9.55
C GLN A 130 -8.64 -1.85 9.81
N ASP A 131 -8.60 -1.29 11.01
CA ASP A 131 -7.48 -0.44 11.44
C ASP A 131 -6.23 -1.31 11.68
N GLY A 132 -5.07 -0.78 11.30
CA GLY A 132 -3.76 -1.40 11.53
C GLY A 132 -3.01 -0.80 12.72
N LEU A 133 -1.84 -1.36 13.02
CA LEU A 133 -0.88 -0.78 13.98
C LEU A 133 0.43 -0.46 13.25
N CYS A 134 0.96 0.73 13.49
CA CYS A 134 2.25 1.14 12.93
C CYS A 134 3.39 0.46 13.67
N SER A 135 4.25 -0.25 12.96
CA SER A 135 5.37 -0.99 13.54
C SER A 135 6.53 -0.12 14.03
N ALA A 136 6.52 1.19 13.75
CA ALA A 136 7.55 2.14 14.21
C ALA A 136 7.10 3.05 15.35
N CYS A 137 5.80 3.33 15.49
CA CYS A 137 5.29 4.24 16.52
C CYS A 137 4.20 3.63 17.40
N ASP A 138 3.82 2.37 17.15
CA ASP A 138 2.78 1.61 17.85
C ASP A 138 1.40 2.31 17.91
N LYS A 139 1.19 3.34 17.10
CA LYS A 139 -0.08 4.04 16.98
C LYS A 139 -0.99 3.34 15.98
N ARG A 140 -2.29 3.49 16.19
CA ARG A 140 -3.34 2.97 15.30
C ARG A 140 -3.32 3.71 13.96
N ILE A 141 -3.21 2.94 12.89
CA ILE A 141 -3.37 3.39 11.51
C ILE A 141 -4.83 3.21 11.12
N ARG A 142 -5.46 4.26 10.60
CA ARG A 142 -6.84 4.13 10.11
C ARG A 142 -6.88 3.41 8.77
N ALA A 143 -7.92 2.61 8.54
CA ALA A 143 -8.05 1.84 7.31
C ALA A 143 -8.11 2.68 6.01
N TYR A 144 -8.45 3.97 6.10
CA TYR A 144 -8.46 4.89 4.96
C TYR A 144 -7.13 5.62 4.75
N GLU A 145 -6.19 5.51 5.69
CA GLU A 145 -4.89 6.17 5.60
C GLU A 145 -3.95 5.40 4.69
N MET A 146 -3.13 6.14 3.94
CA MET A 146 -2.05 5.53 3.17
C MET A 146 -0.92 5.11 4.08
N THR A 147 -0.41 3.92 3.81
CA THR A 147 0.65 3.28 4.60
C THR A 147 1.72 2.72 3.69
N MET A 148 2.90 2.54 4.26
CA MET A 148 3.98 1.78 3.66
C MET A 148 4.00 0.40 4.28
N ARG A 149 4.03 -0.64 3.44
CA ARG A 149 4.18 -2.02 3.90
C ARG A 149 5.52 -2.55 3.45
N VAL A 150 6.27 -3.11 4.40
CA VAL A 150 7.54 -3.80 4.14
C VAL A 150 7.45 -5.18 4.77
N LYS A 151 7.47 -6.22 3.94
CA LYS A 151 7.17 -7.60 4.36
C LYS A 151 5.81 -7.65 5.09
N ASP A 152 5.81 -8.06 6.36
CA ASP A 152 4.62 -8.18 7.21
C ASP A 152 4.41 -6.99 8.14
N LYS A 153 5.22 -5.94 8.01
CA LYS A 153 5.17 -4.73 8.85
C LYS A 153 4.51 -3.58 8.10
N VAL A 154 3.68 -2.81 8.80
CA VAL A 154 2.96 -1.65 8.26
C VAL A 154 3.40 -0.41 9.01
N TYR A 155 3.60 0.69 8.28
CA TYR A 155 4.09 1.96 8.78
C TYR A 155 3.25 3.12 8.23
N HIS A 156 3.08 4.18 9.03
CA HIS A 156 2.64 5.46 8.45
C HIS A 156 3.67 5.96 7.46
N LEU A 157 3.25 6.76 6.47
CA LEU A 157 4.17 7.42 5.53
C LEU A 157 5.24 8.26 6.25
N GLU A 158 4.85 9.00 7.30
CA GLU A 158 5.76 9.80 8.13
C GLU A 158 6.68 8.96 9.03
N CYS A 159 6.29 7.72 9.31
CA CYS A 159 7.10 6.77 10.08
C CYS A 159 8.04 5.96 9.19
N PHE A 160 7.88 6.04 7.87
CA PHE A 160 8.73 5.34 6.91
C PHE A 160 10.04 6.11 6.68
N LYS A 161 10.93 6.01 7.66
CA LYS A 161 12.22 6.71 7.71
C LYS A 161 13.30 5.85 8.34
N CYS A 162 14.56 6.17 8.07
CA CYS A 162 15.71 5.46 8.61
C CYS A 162 15.73 5.54 10.14
N ALA A 163 15.84 4.41 10.84
CA ALA A 163 15.96 4.38 12.29
C ALA A 163 17.23 5.09 12.80
N ALA A 164 18.32 5.03 12.01
CA ALA A 164 19.60 5.65 12.34
C ALA A 164 19.60 7.18 12.08
N CYS A 165 19.52 7.61 10.82
CA CYS A 165 19.60 9.04 10.45
C CYS A 165 18.26 9.79 10.41
N GLN A 166 17.12 9.13 10.66
CA GLN A 166 15.78 9.72 10.60
C GLN A 166 15.39 10.31 9.23
N LYS A 167 16.13 10.00 8.16
CA LYS A 167 15.85 10.42 6.79
C LYS A 167 14.67 9.65 6.20
N HIS A 168 13.77 10.36 5.51
CA HIS A 168 12.69 9.74 4.74
C HIS A 168 13.23 9.06 3.47
N PHE A 169 12.70 7.89 3.14
CA PHE A 169 13.08 7.14 1.96
C PHE A 169 12.42 7.68 0.69
N CYS A 170 13.19 7.73 -0.39
CA CYS A 170 12.71 8.04 -1.73
C CYS A 170 12.50 6.77 -2.56
N VAL A 171 11.74 6.91 -3.65
CA VAL A 171 11.64 5.88 -4.69
C VAL A 171 13.04 5.61 -5.25
N GLY A 172 13.48 4.36 -5.18
CA GLY A 172 14.81 3.91 -5.56
C GLY A 172 15.76 3.63 -4.40
N ASP A 173 15.46 4.09 -3.18
CA ASP A 173 16.37 3.96 -2.05
C ASP A 173 16.50 2.50 -1.58
N ARG A 174 17.74 2.11 -1.30
CA ARG A 174 18.09 0.80 -0.75
C ARG A 174 18.06 0.85 0.77
N TYR A 175 17.45 -0.15 1.38
CA TYR A 175 17.27 -0.25 2.82
C TYR A 175 17.38 -1.70 3.31
N LEU A 176 17.62 -1.85 4.60
CA LEU A 176 17.60 -3.10 5.33
C LEU A 176 16.53 -3.04 6.41
N LEU A 177 15.71 -4.08 6.52
CA LEU A 177 14.72 -4.22 7.59
C LEU A 177 15.26 -5.20 8.64
N ILE A 178 15.47 -4.71 9.86
CA ILE A 178 15.89 -5.48 11.03
C ILE A 178 14.77 -5.41 12.06
N ASN A 179 14.10 -6.53 12.35
CA ASN A 179 12.88 -6.57 13.18
C ASN A 179 11.76 -5.64 12.65
N SER A 180 11.65 -4.45 13.22
CA SER A 180 10.73 -3.37 12.82
C SER A 180 11.46 -2.10 12.38
N ASP A 181 12.79 -2.07 12.46
CA ASP A 181 13.61 -0.92 12.15
C ASP A 181 14.11 -0.98 10.71
N ILE A 182 13.87 0.10 9.97
CA ILE A 182 14.29 0.23 8.58
C ILE A 182 15.52 1.13 8.57
N VAL A 183 16.63 0.64 8.02
CA VAL A 183 17.92 1.34 7.99
C VAL A 183 18.35 1.55 6.55
N CYS A 184 18.76 2.76 6.18
CA CYS A 184 19.21 3.04 4.82
C CYS A 184 20.59 2.43 4.53
N GLU A 185 20.89 2.15 3.26
CA GLU A 185 22.15 1.50 2.86
C GLU A 185 23.42 2.17 3.42
N GLN A 186 23.40 3.50 3.56
CA GLN A 186 24.52 4.28 4.10
C GLN A 186 24.79 3.98 5.58
N ASP A 187 23.75 3.74 6.36
CA ASP A 187 23.85 3.56 7.81
C ASP A 187 23.86 2.08 8.24
N ILE A 188 23.70 1.12 7.31
CA ILE A 188 23.64 -0.32 7.63
C ILE A 188 24.87 -0.75 8.42
N TYR A 189 26.07 -0.40 7.96
CA TYR A 189 27.32 -0.87 8.55
C TYR A 189 27.50 -0.37 9.99
N GLU A 190 27.26 0.93 10.23
CA GLU A 190 27.36 1.50 11.57
C GLU A 190 26.28 0.99 12.50
N TRP A 191 25.05 0.86 12.00
CA TRP A 191 23.92 0.37 12.77
C TRP A 191 24.10 -1.07 13.23
N THR A 192 24.51 -1.97 12.33
CA THR A 192 24.73 -3.38 12.63
C THR A 192 25.88 -3.60 13.61
N LYS A 193 26.96 -2.80 13.49
CA LYS A 193 28.07 -2.82 14.44
C LYS A 193 27.67 -2.34 15.84
N LEU A 194 26.86 -1.29 15.94
CA LEU A 194 26.40 -0.75 17.23
C LEU A 194 25.40 -1.66 17.95
N ASN A 195 24.57 -2.37 17.18
CA ASN A 195 23.57 -3.30 17.73
C ASN A 195 24.11 -4.74 17.89
N GLY A 196 25.41 -4.96 17.71
CA GLY A 196 26.07 -6.25 17.96
C GLY A 196 25.60 -7.37 17.03
N MET A 197 25.17 -7.04 15.81
CA MET A 197 24.73 -8.01 14.80
C MET A 197 25.86 -8.46 13.87
N ILE A 198 27.04 -7.84 13.98
CA ILE A 198 28.32 -8.17 13.33
C ILE A 198 29.49 -7.90 14.26
#